data_AF-A0A938WB39-F1
#
_entry.id   AF-A0A938WB39-F1
#
_cell.length_a   1.000
_cell.length_b   1.000
_cell.length_c   1.000
_cell.angle_alpha   90.00
_cell.angle_beta   90.00
_cell.angle_gamma   90.00
#
_symmetry.space_group_name_H-M   'P 1'
#
loop_
_entity.id
_entity.type
_entity.pdbx_description
1 polymer ?
#
loop_
_entity_poly.entity_id
_entity_poly.type
_entity_poly.pdbx_seq_one_letter_code
_entity_poly.pdbx_strand_id
1 'polypeptide(L)'
;MVRVPPPSSRSLKASRIELRASQADRDLLDRAAAALSTDRSSFLLSQGRLAAHQVLADREHFVLDAAAQQEWERINSCPARVLPGLERLLERPSPFVPQA
;
A
#
# COMPACT_ATOMS: atom_id res chain seq x y z
N MET A 1 -3.77 -29.10 -4.40
CA MET A 1 -3.56 -28.55 -3.03
C MET A 1 -2.97 -27.15 -3.14
N VAL A 2 -3.78 -26.11 -2.93
CA VAL A 2 -3.26 -24.73 -2.82
C VAL A 2 -2.75 -24.57 -1.39
N ARG A 3 -1.44 -24.36 -1.25
CA ARG A 3 -0.80 -24.12 0.05
C ARG A 3 -1.28 -22.77 0.57
N VAL A 4 -2.08 -22.79 1.63
CA VAL A 4 -2.45 -21.58 2.39
C VAL A 4 -1.16 -21.06 3.05
N PRO A 5 -0.72 -19.81 2.78
CA PRO A 5 0.40 -19.24 3.49
C PRO A 5 0.02 -19.08 4.98
N PRO A 6 0.95 -19.35 5.92
CA PRO A 6 0.70 -19.20 7.35
C PRO A 6 0.33 -17.74 7.69
N PRO A 7 -0.42 -17.51 8.79
CA PRO A 7 -0.75 -16.16 9.25
C PRO A 7 0.51 -15.33 9.38
N SER A 8 0.47 -14.11 8.84
CA SER A 8 1.60 -13.18 8.76
C SER A 8 2.29 -13.09 10.11
N SER A 9 3.55 -13.49 10.18
CA SER A 9 4.39 -13.16 11.32
C SER A 9 4.32 -11.64 11.49
N ARG A 10 3.90 -11.18 12.67
CA ARG A 10 3.90 -9.77 13.01
C ARG A 10 5.36 -9.33 12.88
N SER A 11 5.71 -8.72 11.75
CA SER A 11 7.07 -8.27 11.48
C SER A 11 7.47 -7.39 12.66
N LEU A 12 8.46 -7.83 13.42
CA LEU A 12 9.09 -6.98 14.42
C LEU A 12 9.53 -5.71 13.66
N LYS A 13 9.26 -4.52 14.22
CA LYS A 13 9.71 -3.24 13.66
C LYS A 13 11.25 -3.20 13.69
N ALA A 14 11.89 -3.94 12.80
CA ALA A 14 13.32 -4.23 12.82
C ALA A 14 14.13 -3.18 12.04
N SER A 15 13.49 -2.47 11.12
CA SER A 15 14.13 -1.43 10.31
C SER A 15 14.03 -0.07 11.00
N ARG A 16 15.19 0.53 11.27
CA ARG A 16 15.31 1.88 11.84
C ARG A 16 15.33 2.93 10.73
N ILE A 17 14.56 4.00 10.89
CA ILE A 17 14.56 5.18 10.01
C ILE A 17 15.10 6.35 10.83
N GLU A 18 16.22 6.93 10.40
CA GLU A 18 16.80 8.11 11.04
C GLU A 18 16.40 9.37 10.28
N LEU A 19 15.83 10.34 10.99
CA LEU A 19 15.38 11.61 10.42
C LEU A 19 16.02 12.78 11.18
N ARG A 20 16.60 13.71 10.43
CA ARG A 20 17.03 15.01 10.95
C ARG A 20 15.92 16.02 10.71
N ALA A 21 15.62 16.83 11.72
CA ALA A 21 14.60 17.86 11.67
C ALA A 21 15.08 19.08 12.46
N SER A 22 14.57 20.26 12.12
CA SER A 22 14.82 21.46 12.94
C SER A 22 14.09 21.35 14.28
N GLN A 23 14.46 22.20 15.25
CA GLN A 23 13.73 22.26 16.53
C GLN A 23 12.26 22.65 16.31
N ALA A 24 12.00 23.60 15.40
CA ALA A 24 10.65 24.03 15.07
C ALA A 24 9.79 22.89 14.48
N ASP A 25 10.35 22.10 13.56
CA ASP A 25 9.66 20.93 13.01
C ASP A 25 9.39 19.90 14.08
N ARG A 26 10.36 19.67 14.98
CA ARG A 26 10.19 18.74 16.09
C ARG A 26 9.03 19.16 16.99
N ASP A 27 8.98 20.41 17.42
CA ASP A 27 7.94 20.93 18.29
C ASP A 27 6.55 20.90 17.61
N LEU A 28 6.49 21.16 16.30
CA LEU A 28 5.28 21.02 15.51
C LEU A 28 4.78 19.57 15.49
N LEU A 29 5.68 18.62 15.21
CA LEU A 29 5.35 17.19 15.13
C LEU A 29 4.95 16.62 16.49
N ASP A 30 5.62 17.02 17.57
CA ASP A 30 5.27 16.60 18.94
C ASP A 30 3.87 17.11 19.32
N ARG A 31 3.51 18.37 18.98
CA ARG A 31 2.15 18.90 19.19
C ARG A 31 1.09 18.16 18.38
N ALA A 32 1.38 17.84 17.12
CA ALA A 32 0.45 17.08 16.27
C ALA A 32 0.22 15.66 16.80
N ALA A 33 1.27 14.98 17.27
CA ALA A 33 1.17 13.68 17.89
C ALA A 33 0.35 13.72 19.19
N ALA A 34 0.58 14.74 20.03
CA ALA A 34 -0.17 14.95 21.27
C ALA A 34 -1.67 15.19 21.00
N ALA A 35 -2.03 15.98 19.98
CA ALA A 35 -3.42 16.21 19.59
C ALA A 35 -4.17 14.93 19.20
N LEU A 36 -3.45 13.92 18.70
CA LEU A 36 -3.99 12.60 18.35
C LEU A 36 -3.75 11.53 19.43
N SER A 37 -3.29 11.93 20.63
CA SER A 37 -2.98 11.03 21.74
C SER A 37 -2.03 9.89 21.36
N THR A 38 -1.00 10.20 20.54
CA THR A 38 0.01 9.24 20.09
C THR A 38 1.43 9.78 20.31
N ASP A 39 2.44 8.92 20.17
CA ASP A 39 3.84 9.34 20.20
C ASP A 39 4.32 9.82 18.82
N ARG A 40 5.36 10.64 18.80
CA ARG A 40 5.90 11.24 17.56
C ARG A 40 6.32 10.19 16.53
N SER A 41 6.93 9.08 16.95
CA SER A 41 7.37 8.05 16.02
C SER A 41 6.18 7.33 15.37
N SER A 42 5.15 7.01 16.15
CA SER A 42 3.92 6.43 15.64
C SER A 42 3.16 7.39 14.72
N PHE A 43 3.07 8.67 15.08
CA PHE A 43 2.50 9.71 14.23
C PHE A 43 3.22 9.81 12.88
N LEU A 44 4.55 9.99 12.91
CA LEU A 44 5.36 10.13 11.70
C LEU A 44 5.27 8.90 10.80
N LEU A 45 5.33 7.69 11.38
CA LEU A 45 5.19 6.47 10.58
C LEU A 45 3.80 6.33 9.97
N SER A 46 2.74 6.73 10.68
CA SER A 46 1.38 6.69 10.16
C SER A 46 1.18 7.69 9.02
N GLN A 47 1.60 8.94 9.21
CA GLN A 47 1.48 9.98 8.19
C GLN A 47 2.39 9.69 6.99
N GLY A 48 3.63 9.25 7.24
CA GLY A 48 4.55 8.84 6.19
C GLY A 48 4.02 7.66 5.37
N ARG A 49 3.37 6.68 6.02
CA ARG A 49 2.69 5.58 5.30
C ARG A 49 1.55 6.08 4.44
N LEU A 50 0.70 6.96 4.96
CA LEU A 50 -0.41 7.53 4.20
C LEU A 50 0.10 8.28 2.98
N ALA A 51 1.07 9.16 3.16
CA ALA A 51 1.69 9.91 2.06
C ALA A 51 2.35 8.98 1.04
N ALA A 52 3.07 7.93 1.48
CA ALA A 52 3.65 6.95 0.59
C ALA A 52 2.58 6.21 -0.24
N HIS A 53 1.44 5.83 0.38
CA HIS A 53 0.34 5.22 -0.36
C HIS A 53 -0.26 6.15 -1.41
N GLN A 54 -0.46 7.43 -1.08
CA GLN A 54 -0.96 8.42 -2.03
C GLN A 54 -0.02 8.58 -3.21
N VAL A 55 1.28 8.80 -2.96
CA VAL A 55 2.30 8.94 -4.02
C VAL A 55 2.35 7.70 -4.92
N LEU A 56 2.22 6.49 -4.36
CA LEU A 56 2.21 5.26 -5.14
C LEU A 56 0.90 5.04 -5.90
N ALA A 57 -0.24 5.44 -5.32
CA ALA A 57 -1.55 5.33 -5.96
C ALA A 57 -1.72 6.31 -7.12
N ASP A 58 -1.20 7.52 -6.96
CA ASP A 58 -1.26 8.59 -7.97
C ASP A 58 -0.19 8.41 -9.06
N ARG A 59 0.62 7.34 -9.00
CA ARG A 59 1.69 7.09 -9.97
C ARG A 59 1.10 6.65 -11.31
N GLU A 60 1.25 7.50 -12.33
CA GLU A 60 0.75 7.23 -13.68
C GLU A 60 1.73 6.42 -14.55
N HIS A 61 3.03 6.47 -14.26
CA HIS A 61 4.07 5.90 -15.12
C HIS A 61 4.79 4.72 -14.45
N PHE A 62 4.86 3.58 -15.17
CA PHE A 62 5.57 2.37 -14.73
C PHE A 62 6.68 2.04 -15.73
N VAL A 63 7.90 2.46 -15.40
CA VAL A 63 9.08 2.17 -16.22
C VAL A 63 9.58 0.77 -15.89
N LEU A 64 9.72 -0.07 -16.93
CA LEU A 64 10.27 -1.41 -16.85
C LEU A 64 11.66 -1.43 -17.50
N ASP A 65 12.60 -2.14 -16.90
CA ASP A 65 13.81 -2.55 -17.62
C ASP A 65 13.49 -3.68 -18.59
N ALA A 66 14.46 -4.07 -19.43
CA ALA A 66 14.25 -5.07 -20.46
C ALA A 66 13.80 -6.44 -19.91
N ALA A 67 14.29 -6.83 -18.73
CA ALA A 67 13.93 -8.11 -18.11
C ALA A 67 12.49 -8.07 -17.57
N ALA A 68 12.13 -6.98 -16.89
CA ALA A 68 10.78 -6.77 -16.38
C ALA A 68 9.75 -6.63 -17.52
N GLN A 69 10.13 -6.00 -18.63
CA GLN A 69 9.29 -5.90 -19.82
C GLN A 69 9.04 -7.28 -20.45
N GLN A 70 10.08 -8.10 -20.61
CA GLN A 70 9.92 -9.44 -21.17
C GLN A 70 8.98 -10.30 -20.31
N GLU A 71 9.11 -10.22 -18.98
CA GLU A 71 8.22 -10.94 -18.06
C GLU A 71 6.78 -10.40 -18.13
N TRP A 72 6.61 -9.08 -18.25
CA TRP A 72 5.30 -8.46 -18.46
C TRP A 72 4.59 -9.03 -19.69
N GLU A 73 5.28 -9.09 -20.84
CA GLU A 73 4.71 -9.64 -22.07
C GLU A 73 4.41 -11.14 -21.95
N ARG A 74 5.28 -11.90 -21.28
CA ARG A 74 5.07 -13.33 -21.03
C ARG A 74 3.80 -13.57 -20.19
N ILE A 75 3.54 -12.73 -19.19
CA ILE A 75 2.33 -12.84 -18.37
C ILE A 75 1.08 -12.46 -19.19
N ASN A 76 1.13 -11.37 -19.96
CA ASN A 76 -0.02 -10.87 -20.72
C ASN A 76 -0.37 -11.71 -21.96
N SER A 77 0.58 -12.46 -22.51
CA SER A 77 0.33 -13.42 -23.59
C SER A 77 -0.36 -14.71 -23.14
N CYS A 78 -0.48 -14.95 -21.83
CA CYS A 78 -1.19 -16.11 -21.31
C CYS A 78 -2.71 -15.95 -21.49
N PRO A 79 -3.44 -17.03 -21.84
CA PRO A 79 -4.89 -16.97 -21.92
C PRO A 79 -5.51 -16.59 -20.58
N ALA A 80 -6.57 -15.78 -20.61
CA ALA A 80 -7.31 -15.39 -19.42
C ALA A 80 -7.81 -16.64 -18.67
N ARG A 81 -7.57 -16.67 -17.36
CA ARG A 81 -8.02 -17.75 -16.49
C ARG A 81 -9.39 -17.40 -15.94
N VAL A 82 -10.29 -18.38 -15.94
CA VAL A 82 -11.55 -18.26 -15.22
C VAL A 82 -11.27 -18.30 -13.72
N LEU A 83 -11.69 -17.24 -13.02
CA LEU A 83 -11.55 -17.10 -11.58
C LEU A 83 -12.97 -17.07 -10.97
N PRO A 84 -13.47 -18.16 -10.37
CA PRO A 84 -14.83 -18.21 -9.83
C PRO A 84 -15.13 -17.16 -8.75
N GLY A 85 -14.09 -16.64 -8.09
CA GLY A 85 -14.23 -15.52 -7.17
C GLY A 85 -14.45 -14.17 -7.87
N LEU A 86 -13.85 -13.98 -9.05
CA LEU A 86 -14.02 -12.79 -9.86
C LEU A 86 -15.40 -12.76 -10.51
N GLU A 87 -15.90 -13.89 -11.02
CA GLU A 87 -17.26 -14.00 -11.55
C GLU A 87 -18.30 -13.57 -10.51
N ARG A 88 -18.26 -14.17 -9.31
CA ARG A 88 -19.14 -13.79 -8.20
C ARG A 88 -18.96 -12.34 -7.75
N LEU A 89 -17.77 -11.75 -7.91
CA LEU A 89 -17.55 -10.34 -7.59
C LEU A 89 -18.26 -9.43 -8.60
N LEU A 90 -18.17 -9.76 -9.89
CA LEU A 90 -18.78 -8.99 -10.98
C LEU A 90 -20.31 -9.12 -11.02
N GLU A 91 -20.87 -10.21 -10.48
CA GLU A 91 -22.32 -10.39 -10.30
C GLU A 91 -22.91 -9.51 -9.18
N ARG A 92 -22.08 -8.99 -8.27
CA ARG A 92 -22.56 -8.14 -7.18
C ARG A 92 -22.92 -6.74 -7.70
N PRO A 93 -23.96 -6.09 -7.15
CA PRO A 93 -24.25 -4.70 -7.45
C PRO A 93 -23.00 -3.83 -7.24
N SER A 94 -22.68 -3.00 -8.23
CA SER A 94 -21.53 -2.10 -8.16
C SER A 94 -21.73 -1.12 -7.00
N PRO A 95 -20.74 -0.95 -6.10
CA PRO A 95 -20.82 0.06 -5.05
C PRO A 95 -20.62 1.49 -5.60
N PHE A 96 -20.26 1.63 -6.87
CA PHE A 96 -19.95 2.91 -7.53
C PHE A 96 -21.09 3.43 -8.41
N VAL A 97 -22.15 2.64 -8.60
CA VAL A 97 -23.34 3.04 -9.36
C VAL A 97 -24.52 3.09 -8.39
N PRO A 98 -25.34 4.17 -8.38
CA PRO A 98 -26.54 4.22 -7.56
C PRO A 98 -27.44 3.02 -7.86
N GLN A 99 -27.87 2.32 -6.82
CA GLN A 99 -28.82 1.21 -6.96
C GLN A 99 -30.23 1.80 -7.06
N ALA A 100 -30.96 1.43 -8.12
CA ALA A 100 -32.36 1.82 -8.33
C ALA A 100 -33.30 1.02 -7.42
#